data_AF-A0A6P6DVF2-F1
#
_entry.id   AF-A0A6P6DVF2-F1
#
_cell.length_a   1.000
_cell.length_b   1.000
_cell.length_c   1.000
_cell.angle_alpha   90.00
_cell.angle_beta   90.00
_cell.angle_gamma   90.00
#
_symmetry.space_group_name_H-M   'P 1'
#
loop_
_entity.id
_entity.type
_entity.pdbx_description
1 polymer ?
#
loop_
_entity_poly.entity_id
_entity_poly.type
_entity_poly.pdbx_seq_one_letter_code
_entity_poly.pdbx_strand_id
1 'polypeptide(L)'
;MYKADLSSDPKEVAAIEARRNREKDRQNRFFNVKNRVMGVDVEALNNQVEEHKLQEARERNKEEAYGTKNVHYDLVAQMLEKEEAKRARRMAKKIQDFRQQKQEFKNRCEFKLQDPFQFQGCVAQYREPPACLSDNGPFCGPASMHCFLGEDLDRASFLRMQQQQFRYNLDRQLQEQQQVRAEQKYAGKII
;
A
#
# COMPACT_ATOMS: atom_id res chain seq x y z
N MET A 1 115.00 -23.81 25.18
CA MET A 1 113.54 -23.64 25.37
C MET A 1 112.85 -24.36 24.22
N TYR A 2 112.43 -25.60 24.46
CA TYR A 2 111.89 -26.52 23.45
C TYR A 2 110.45 -26.09 23.13
N LYS A 3 110.13 -25.79 21.86
CA LYS A 3 108.75 -25.56 21.44
C LYS A 3 108.09 -26.94 21.31
N ALA A 4 107.09 -27.20 22.13
CA ALA A 4 106.25 -28.38 22.00
C ALA A 4 105.22 -28.10 20.90
N ASP A 5 105.39 -28.73 19.74
CA ASP A 5 104.41 -28.71 18.65
C ASP A 5 103.24 -29.62 19.03
N LEU A 6 102.26 -29.06 19.76
CA LEU A 6 100.97 -29.69 20.00
C LEU A 6 100.18 -29.71 18.68
N SER A 7 99.74 -30.91 18.26
CA SER A 7 98.80 -31.09 17.16
C SER A 7 97.57 -30.18 17.35
N SER A 8 97.39 -29.19 16.49
CA SER A 8 96.26 -28.26 16.55
C SER A 8 94.93 -29.00 16.34
N ASP A 9 93.89 -28.61 17.10
CA ASP A 9 92.55 -29.18 16.98
C ASP A 9 91.98 -28.90 15.57
N PRO A 10 91.48 -29.90 14.82
CA PRO A 10 90.89 -29.69 13.49
C PRO A 10 89.80 -28.61 13.45
N LYS A 11 89.05 -28.39 14.54
CA LYS A 11 88.07 -27.31 14.62
C LYS A 11 88.73 -25.92 14.64
N GLU A 12 89.84 -25.78 15.35
CA GLU A 12 90.60 -24.53 15.41
C GLU A 12 91.22 -24.21 14.05
N VAL A 13 91.77 -25.22 13.37
CA VAL A 13 92.33 -25.08 12.02
C VAL A 13 91.24 -24.61 11.04
N ALA A 14 90.06 -25.24 11.05
CA ALA A 14 88.95 -24.84 10.18
C ALA A 14 88.43 -23.42 10.47
N ALA A 15 88.37 -23.02 11.75
CA ALA A 15 87.97 -21.67 12.14
C ALA A 15 89.00 -20.61 11.69
N ILE A 16 90.29 -20.92 11.80
CA ILE A 16 91.39 -20.05 11.33
C ILE A 16 91.34 -19.91 9.81
N GLU A 17 91.11 -20.99 9.07
CA GLU A 17 90.97 -20.96 7.61
C GLU A 17 89.74 -20.17 7.16
N ALA A 18 88.58 -20.38 7.80
CA ALA A 18 87.37 -19.61 7.52
C ALA A 18 87.59 -18.10 7.76
N ARG A 19 88.31 -17.73 8.84
CA ARG A 19 88.69 -16.33 9.11
C ARG A 19 89.63 -15.78 8.04
N ARG A 20 90.63 -16.56 7.62
CA ARG A 20 91.55 -16.17 6.53
C ARG A 20 90.80 -15.97 5.21
N ASN A 21 89.85 -16.84 4.88
CA ASN A 21 89.05 -16.73 3.67
C ASN A 21 88.15 -15.49 3.68
N ARG A 22 87.45 -15.22 4.79
CA ARG A 22 86.66 -13.97 4.94
C ARG A 22 87.51 -12.71 4.81
N GLU A 23 88.72 -12.73 5.37
CA GLU A 23 89.64 -11.59 5.26
C GLU A 23 90.12 -11.41 3.80
N LYS A 24 90.42 -12.49 3.08
CA LYS A 24 90.72 -12.44 1.63
C LYS A 24 89.55 -11.87 0.84
N ASP A 25 88.32 -12.31 1.10
CA ASP A 25 87.12 -11.79 0.43
C ASP A 25 86.88 -10.31 0.74
N ARG A 26 87.22 -9.86 1.95
CA ARG A 26 87.17 -8.44 2.33
C ARG A 26 88.24 -7.63 1.59
N GLN A 27 89.47 -8.12 1.55
CA GLN A 27 90.58 -7.46 0.85
C GLN A 27 90.29 -7.34 -0.65
N ASN A 28 89.76 -8.38 -1.28
CA ASN A 28 89.35 -8.37 -2.68
C ASN A 28 88.29 -7.29 -2.98
N ARG A 29 87.39 -7.02 -2.03
CA ARG A 29 86.40 -5.94 -2.14
C ARG A 29 87.00 -4.55 -1.91
N PHE A 30 87.90 -4.41 -0.94
CA PHE A 30 88.43 -3.10 -0.52
C PHE A 30 89.53 -2.57 -1.45
N PHE A 31 90.42 -3.44 -1.94
CA PHE A 31 91.55 -3.06 -2.78
C PHE A 31 91.16 -2.89 -4.26
N ASN A 32 90.04 -3.46 -4.71
CA ASN A 32 89.54 -3.22 -6.06
C ASN A 32 88.74 -1.91 -6.13
N VAL A 33 89.37 -0.86 -6.64
CA VAL A 33 88.79 0.50 -6.74
C VAL A 33 87.48 0.51 -7.56
N LYS A 34 87.38 -0.28 -8.63
CA LYS A 34 86.18 -0.33 -9.48
C LYS A 34 84.99 -0.93 -8.73
N ASN A 35 85.20 -2.05 -8.02
CA ASN A 35 84.16 -2.68 -7.22
C ASN A 35 83.73 -1.79 -6.03
N ARG A 36 84.66 -1.01 -5.46
CA ARG A 36 84.35 -0.07 -4.37
C ARG A 36 83.49 1.10 -4.81
N VAL A 37 83.68 1.61 -6.03
CA VAL A 37 82.97 2.79 -6.54
C VAL A 37 81.68 2.40 -7.27
N MET A 38 81.65 1.30 -8.03
CA MET A 38 80.53 0.91 -8.91
C MET A 38 80.18 -0.59 -8.84
N GLY A 39 80.64 -1.31 -7.82
CA GLY A 39 80.35 -2.75 -7.70
C GLY A 39 78.87 -2.98 -7.41
N VAL A 40 78.21 -3.70 -8.31
CA VAL A 40 76.81 -4.09 -8.20
C VAL A 40 76.70 -5.57 -8.56
N ASP A 41 75.88 -6.30 -7.82
CA ASP A 41 75.56 -7.69 -8.14
C ASP A 41 74.49 -7.75 -9.24
N VAL A 42 74.96 -7.78 -10.49
CA VAL A 42 74.09 -7.77 -11.68
C VAL A 42 73.24 -9.03 -11.75
N GLU A 43 73.75 -10.17 -11.29
CA GLU A 43 73.01 -11.43 -11.29
C GLU A 43 71.86 -11.37 -10.28
N ALA A 44 72.12 -10.89 -9.06
CA ALA A 44 71.06 -10.70 -8.06
C ALA A 44 69.99 -9.70 -8.53
N LEU A 45 70.39 -8.59 -9.17
CA LEU A 45 69.44 -7.61 -9.72
C LEU A 45 68.61 -8.21 -10.86
N ASN A 46 69.22 -8.97 -11.77
CA ASN A 46 68.48 -9.65 -12.83
C ASN A 46 67.45 -10.63 -12.26
N ASN A 47 67.83 -11.40 -11.24
CA ASN A 47 66.90 -12.31 -10.56
C ASN A 47 65.72 -11.56 -9.91
N GLN A 48 65.97 -10.41 -9.27
CA GLN A 48 64.92 -9.56 -8.71
C GLN A 48 63.96 -9.02 -9.78
N VAL A 49 64.49 -8.60 -10.93
CA VAL A 49 63.68 -8.13 -12.06
C VAL A 49 62.80 -9.23 -12.61
N GLU A 50 63.33 -10.45 -12.77
CA GLU A 50 62.55 -11.60 -13.23
C GLU A 50 61.47 -12.02 -12.23
N GLU A 51 61.78 -11.99 -10.92
CA GLU A 51 60.79 -12.25 -9.87
C GLU A 51 59.63 -11.24 -9.91
N HIS A 52 59.95 -9.94 -10.04
CA HIS A 52 58.94 -8.89 -10.14
C HIS A 52 58.05 -9.07 -11.39
N LYS A 53 58.62 -9.39 -12.55
CA LYS A 53 57.85 -9.66 -13.77
C LYS A 53 56.91 -10.86 -13.59
N LEU A 54 57.38 -11.92 -12.93
CA LEU A 54 56.56 -13.10 -12.68
C LEU A 54 55.41 -12.79 -11.70
N GLN A 55 55.67 -11.96 -10.70
CA GLN A 55 54.64 -11.49 -9.78
C GLN A 55 53.60 -10.62 -10.49
N GLU A 56 54.04 -9.65 -11.29
CA GLU A 56 53.16 -8.78 -12.06
C GLU A 56 52.28 -9.59 -13.04
N ALA A 57 52.86 -10.57 -13.74
CA ALA A 57 52.10 -11.47 -14.62
C ALA A 57 51.05 -12.29 -13.84
N ARG A 58 51.40 -12.76 -12.65
CA ARG A 58 50.46 -13.49 -11.77
C ARG A 58 49.32 -12.58 -11.30
N GLU A 59 49.62 -11.32 -10.97
CA GLU A 59 48.61 -10.35 -10.55
C GLU A 59 47.66 -9.99 -11.70
N ARG A 60 48.20 -9.70 -12.90
CA ARG A 60 47.39 -9.48 -14.11
C ARG A 60 46.46 -10.66 -14.41
N ASN A 61 46.97 -11.89 -14.36
CA ASN A 61 46.13 -13.08 -14.56
C ASN A 61 45.02 -13.21 -13.51
N LYS A 62 45.27 -12.82 -12.26
CA LYS A 62 44.25 -12.79 -11.21
C LYS A 62 43.20 -11.72 -11.51
N GLU A 63 43.62 -10.51 -11.88
CA GLU A 63 42.73 -9.41 -12.22
C GLU A 63 41.82 -9.76 -13.40
N GLU A 64 42.35 -10.39 -14.45
CA GLU A 64 41.55 -10.88 -15.58
C GLU A 64 40.52 -11.93 -15.13
N ALA A 65 40.93 -12.87 -14.28
CA ALA A 65 40.02 -13.87 -13.71
C ALA A 65 38.93 -13.25 -12.82
N TYR A 66 39.22 -12.16 -12.10
CA TYR A 66 38.20 -11.42 -11.36
C TYR A 66 37.30 -10.59 -12.28
N GLY A 67 37.87 -9.96 -13.30
CA GLY A 67 37.12 -9.19 -14.29
C GLY A 67 36.06 -10.04 -14.99
N THR A 68 36.43 -11.25 -15.44
CA THR A 68 35.47 -12.19 -16.04
C THR A 68 34.36 -12.61 -15.08
N LYS A 69 34.67 -12.86 -13.81
CA LYS A 69 33.68 -13.17 -12.77
C LYS A 69 32.73 -11.99 -12.51
N ASN A 70 33.25 -10.76 -12.46
CA ASN A 70 32.45 -9.57 -12.25
C ASN A 70 31.43 -9.38 -13.37
N VAL A 71 31.84 -9.53 -14.63
CA VAL A 71 30.92 -9.47 -15.78
C VAL A 71 29.80 -10.50 -15.66
N HIS A 72 30.12 -11.73 -15.20
CA HIS A 72 29.12 -12.76 -14.97
C HIS A 72 28.14 -12.36 -13.85
N TYR A 73 28.64 -11.86 -12.72
CA TYR A 73 27.78 -11.43 -11.62
C TYR A 73 26.90 -10.23 -12.00
N ASP A 74 27.41 -9.27 -12.76
CA ASP A 74 26.64 -8.13 -13.25
C ASP A 74 25.48 -8.58 -14.15
N LEU A 75 25.73 -9.57 -15.03
CA LEU A 75 24.67 -10.15 -15.85
C LEU A 75 23.58 -10.81 -14.99
N VAL A 76 23.98 -11.61 -13.99
CA VAL A 76 23.04 -12.27 -13.07
C VAL A 76 22.22 -11.23 -12.29
N ALA A 77 22.86 -10.18 -11.79
CA ALA A 77 22.18 -9.10 -11.08
C ALA A 77 21.12 -8.41 -11.95
N GLN A 78 21.46 -8.07 -13.21
CA GLN A 78 20.51 -7.49 -14.16
C GLN A 78 19.33 -8.43 -14.48
N MET A 79 19.57 -9.74 -14.55
CA MET A 79 18.51 -10.72 -14.77
C MET A 79 17.54 -10.77 -13.58
N LEU A 80 18.07 -10.81 -12.36
CA LEU A 80 17.27 -10.83 -11.13
C LEU A 80 16.44 -9.55 -10.99
N GLU A 81 17.02 -8.38 -11.25
CA GLU A 81 16.30 -7.10 -11.21
C GLU A 81 15.12 -7.09 -12.19
N LYS A 82 15.32 -7.59 -13.42
CA LYS A 82 14.26 -7.71 -14.43
C LYS A 82 13.15 -8.66 -13.98
N GLU A 83 13.49 -9.76 -13.31
CA GLU A 83 12.50 -10.70 -12.78
C GLU A 83 11.69 -10.12 -11.63
N GLU A 84 12.35 -9.42 -10.71
CA GLU A 84 11.69 -8.73 -9.60
C GLU A 84 10.76 -7.63 -10.09
N ALA A 85 11.20 -6.81 -11.04
CA ALA A 85 10.37 -5.79 -11.66
C ALA A 85 9.12 -6.39 -12.34
N LYS A 86 9.29 -7.52 -13.05
CA LYS A 86 8.15 -8.26 -13.64
C LYS A 86 7.20 -8.79 -12.55
N ARG A 87 7.74 -9.33 -11.45
CA ARG A 87 6.94 -9.85 -10.33
C ARG A 87 6.14 -8.72 -9.67
N ALA A 88 6.77 -7.60 -9.39
CA ALA A 88 6.14 -6.40 -8.81
C ALA A 88 5.00 -5.90 -9.71
N ARG A 89 5.22 -5.78 -11.02
CA ARG A 89 4.18 -5.39 -12.00
C ARG A 89 3.00 -6.35 -11.99
N ARG A 90 3.24 -7.67 -11.98
CA ARG A 90 2.15 -8.68 -11.91
C ARG A 90 1.36 -8.54 -10.61
N MET A 91 2.02 -8.32 -9.48
CA MET A 91 1.35 -8.12 -8.20
C MET A 91 0.51 -6.84 -8.17
N ALA A 92 1.07 -5.73 -8.65
CA ALA A 92 0.34 -4.47 -8.76
C ALA A 92 -0.91 -4.62 -9.64
N LYS A 93 -0.79 -5.30 -10.78
CA LYS A 93 -1.92 -5.60 -11.66
C LYS A 93 -2.99 -6.42 -10.95
N LYS A 94 -2.62 -7.50 -10.26
CA LYS A 94 -3.58 -8.32 -9.48
C LYS A 94 -4.32 -7.51 -8.42
N ILE A 95 -3.61 -6.60 -7.72
CA ILE A 95 -4.23 -5.72 -6.73
C ILE A 95 -5.23 -4.77 -7.41
N GLN A 96 -4.85 -4.19 -8.55
CA GLN A 96 -5.74 -3.32 -9.30
C GLN A 96 -6.97 -4.07 -9.82
N ASP A 97 -6.78 -5.25 -10.41
CA ASP A 97 -7.87 -6.11 -10.89
C ASP A 97 -8.83 -6.47 -9.74
N PHE A 98 -8.29 -6.78 -8.55
CA PHE A 98 -9.10 -7.05 -7.35
C PHE A 98 -9.90 -5.82 -6.91
N ARG A 99 -9.29 -4.63 -6.89
CA ARG A 99 -9.97 -3.37 -6.56
C ARG A 99 -11.11 -3.10 -7.54
N GLN A 100 -10.87 -3.28 -8.84
CA GLN A 100 -11.87 -3.12 -9.89
C GLN A 100 -12.98 -4.16 -9.82
N GLN A 101 -12.70 -5.40 -9.41
CA GLN A 101 -13.75 -6.43 -9.37
C GLN A 101 -14.57 -6.41 -8.08
N LYS A 102 -13.92 -6.13 -6.94
CA LYS A 102 -14.51 -6.36 -5.61
C LYS A 102 -14.73 -5.08 -4.81
N GLN A 103 -14.04 -3.99 -5.14
CA GLN A 103 -14.08 -2.74 -4.36
C GLN A 103 -14.69 -1.58 -5.14
N GLU A 104 -15.46 -1.87 -6.20
CA GLU A 104 -16.21 -0.84 -6.91
C GLU A 104 -17.17 -0.10 -5.98
N PHE A 105 -17.30 1.20 -6.19
CA PHE A 105 -18.20 2.06 -5.41
C PHE A 105 -19.65 1.55 -5.45
N LYS A 106 -20.09 1.02 -6.60
CA LYS A 106 -21.43 0.47 -6.81
C LYS A 106 -21.74 -0.75 -5.93
N ASN A 107 -20.72 -1.50 -5.53
CA ASN A 107 -20.87 -2.72 -4.74
C ASN A 107 -20.84 -2.44 -3.22
N ARG A 108 -20.75 -1.18 -2.80
CA ARG A 108 -20.77 -0.82 -1.38
C ARG A 108 -22.18 -0.88 -0.83
N CYS A 109 -22.34 -1.33 0.42
CA CYS A 109 -23.63 -1.34 1.11
C CYS A 109 -24.26 0.06 1.20
N GLU A 110 -23.43 1.08 1.39
CA GLU A 110 -23.85 2.47 1.53
C GLU A 110 -24.08 3.18 0.18
N PHE A 111 -23.83 2.51 -0.95
CA PHE A 111 -23.95 3.13 -2.28
C PHE A 111 -25.31 3.77 -2.48
N LYS A 112 -26.39 3.08 -2.05
CA LYS A 112 -27.76 3.58 -2.16
C LYS A 112 -27.99 4.89 -1.40
N LEU A 113 -27.30 5.11 -0.28
CA LEU A 113 -27.42 6.32 0.54
C LEU A 113 -26.57 7.47 -0.01
N GLN A 114 -25.44 7.15 -0.65
CA GLN A 114 -24.47 8.13 -1.15
C GLN A 114 -24.69 8.51 -2.62
N ASP A 115 -25.65 7.91 -3.32
CA ASP A 115 -25.91 8.19 -4.73
C ASP A 115 -26.56 9.58 -4.89
N PRO A 116 -25.86 10.58 -5.46
CA PRO A 116 -26.41 11.92 -5.65
C PRO A 116 -27.60 11.92 -6.63
N PHE A 117 -27.73 10.89 -7.47
CA PHE A 117 -28.87 10.75 -8.39
C PHE A 117 -30.12 10.18 -7.72
N GLN A 118 -30.01 9.65 -6.49
CA GLN A 118 -31.16 9.18 -5.71
C GLN A 118 -32.24 10.27 -5.55
N PHE A 119 -31.82 11.54 -5.47
CA PHE A 119 -32.72 12.68 -5.31
C PHE A 119 -32.89 13.52 -6.57
N GLN A 120 -32.01 13.37 -7.58
CA GLN A 120 -31.92 14.31 -8.71
C GLN A 120 -32.47 13.78 -10.04
N GLY A 121 -32.72 12.47 -10.20
CA GLY A 121 -33.04 11.89 -11.52
C GLY A 121 -34.07 10.78 -11.58
N CYS A 122 -34.73 10.40 -10.48
CA CYS A 122 -35.68 9.30 -10.50
C CYS A 122 -37.03 9.73 -11.10
N VAL A 123 -37.15 9.47 -12.41
CA VAL A 123 -38.41 9.13 -13.08
C VAL A 123 -39.18 8.17 -12.17
N ALA A 124 -40.50 8.40 -12.03
CA ALA A 124 -41.52 7.81 -11.15
C ALA A 124 -41.40 6.35 -10.61
N GLN A 125 -40.44 5.53 -11.04
CA GLN A 125 -40.23 4.13 -10.63
C GLN A 125 -39.32 3.96 -9.39
N TYR A 126 -38.51 4.95 -9.03
CA TYR A 126 -37.55 4.86 -7.91
C TYR A 126 -37.66 6.00 -6.89
N ARG A 127 -38.72 6.81 -6.92
CA ARG A 127 -39.08 7.55 -5.71
C ARG A 127 -39.54 6.51 -4.71
N GLU A 128 -38.93 6.50 -3.53
CA GLU A 128 -39.65 5.93 -2.38
C GLU A 128 -41.04 6.56 -2.39
N PRO A 129 -42.10 5.74 -2.40
CA PRO A 129 -43.45 6.27 -2.44
C PRO A 129 -43.58 7.27 -1.28
N PRO A 130 -44.30 8.39 -1.47
CA PRO A 130 -44.57 9.30 -0.37
C PRO A 130 -45.06 8.48 0.82
N ALA A 131 -44.54 8.80 2.00
CA ALA A 131 -44.76 8.00 3.21
C ALA A 131 -46.26 7.73 3.47
N CYS A 132 -47.11 8.65 3.03
CA CYS A 132 -48.53 8.43 2.79
C CYS A 132 -48.87 8.63 1.31
N LEU A 133 -49.28 7.55 0.65
CA LEU A 133 -49.87 7.59 -0.69
C LEU A 133 -51.39 7.84 -0.67
N SER A 134 -52.06 7.50 0.43
CA SER A 134 -53.51 7.54 0.59
C SER A 134 -53.87 7.42 2.08
N ASP A 135 -54.95 8.06 2.52
CA ASP A 135 -55.42 8.08 3.91
C ASP A 135 -55.74 6.69 4.48
N ASN A 136 -56.00 5.72 3.60
CA ASN A 136 -56.27 4.31 3.94
C ASN A 136 -55.14 3.36 3.52
N GLY A 137 -53.92 3.88 3.41
CA GLY A 137 -52.76 3.08 3.02
C GLY A 137 -52.44 1.98 4.05
N PRO A 138 -52.09 0.75 3.62
CA PRO A 138 -51.77 -0.35 4.55
C PRO A 138 -50.51 -0.11 5.40
N PHE A 139 -49.71 0.92 5.07
CA PHE A 139 -48.46 1.27 5.76
C PHE A 139 -48.64 2.38 6.82
N CYS A 140 -49.83 2.95 6.96
CA CYS A 140 -50.10 4.11 7.82
C CYS A 140 -50.66 3.68 9.19
N GLY A 141 -49.90 2.88 9.93
CA GLY A 141 -50.27 2.47 11.30
C GLY A 141 -50.10 3.59 12.33
N PRO A 142 -50.67 3.46 13.55
CA PRO A 142 -50.60 4.51 14.59
C PRO A 142 -49.18 4.91 14.99
N ALA A 143 -48.24 3.95 15.00
CA ALA A 143 -46.83 4.19 15.33
C ALA A 143 -46.09 5.01 14.27
N SER A 144 -46.60 5.03 13.02
CA SER A 144 -46.00 5.80 11.93
C SER A 144 -46.24 7.30 12.06
N MET A 145 -47.25 7.70 12.83
CA MET A 145 -47.66 9.10 13.05
C MET A 145 -47.95 9.91 11.77
N HIS A 146 -48.20 9.23 10.64
CA HIS A 146 -48.51 9.95 9.40
C HIS A 146 -50.01 10.23 9.19
N CYS A 147 -50.90 9.52 9.89
CA CYS A 147 -52.34 9.73 9.85
C CYS A 147 -52.87 9.89 11.26
N PHE A 148 -53.65 10.95 11.50
CA PHE A 148 -54.30 11.21 12.78
C PHE A 148 -55.80 11.21 12.62
N LEU A 149 -56.50 10.39 13.41
CA LEU A 149 -57.96 10.32 13.39
C LEU A 149 -58.63 11.65 13.74
N GLY A 150 -57.96 12.54 14.48
CA GLY A 150 -58.49 13.86 14.85
C GLY A 150 -58.46 14.91 13.72
N GLU A 151 -57.88 14.60 12.56
CA GLU A 151 -57.89 15.53 11.42
C GLU A 151 -59.30 15.69 10.80
N ASP A 152 -60.21 14.72 11.03
CA ASP A 152 -61.62 14.73 10.62
C ASP A 152 -61.86 15.41 9.25
N LEU A 153 -61.30 14.84 8.18
CA LEU A 153 -61.42 15.38 6.82
C LEU A 153 -62.90 15.55 6.39
N ASP A 154 -63.77 14.68 6.89
CA ASP A 154 -65.21 14.71 6.65
C ASP A 154 -65.99 15.68 7.55
N ARG A 155 -65.35 16.44 8.44
CA ARG A 155 -66.04 17.36 9.35
C ARG A 155 -66.97 18.34 8.62
N ALA A 156 -66.53 18.83 7.46
CA ALA A 156 -67.33 19.73 6.64
C ALA A 156 -68.59 19.06 6.06
N SER A 157 -68.50 17.79 5.65
CA SER A 157 -69.64 17.03 5.12
C SER A 157 -70.62 16.67 6.24
N PHE A 158 -70.11 16.25 7.40
CA PHE A 158 -70.91 16.00 8.62
C PHE A 158 -71.67 17.25 9.07
N LEU A 159 -71.01 18.42 9.13
CA LEU A 159 -71.67 19.67 9.52
C LEU A 159 -72.77 20.07 8.54
N ARG A 160 -72.56 19.87 7.23
CA ARG A 160 -73.60 20.12 6.22
C ARG A 160 -74.81 19.20 6.41
N MET A 161 -74.57 17.90 6.62
CA MET A 161 -75.63 16.93 6.88
C MET A 161 -76.43 17.30 8.14
N GLN A 162 -75.73 17.69 9.21
CA GLN A 162 -76.34 18.12 10.46
C GLN A 162 -77.22 19.36 10.25
N GLN A 163 -76.72 20.37 9.52
CA GLN A 163 -77.52 21.57 9.19
C GLN A 163 -78.76 21.23 8.35
N GLN A 164 -78.65 20.30 7.40
CA GLN A 164 -79.79 19.86 6.59
C GLN A 164 -80.84 19.14 7.45
N GLN A 165 -80.42 18.27 8.36
CA GLN A 165 -81.32 17.59 9.30
C GLN A 165 -82.02 18.60 10.22
N PHE A 166 -81.31 19.59 10.74
CA PHE A 166 -81.91 20.64 11.56
C PHE A 166 -82.96 21.44 10.78
N ARG A 167 -82.66 21.83 9.54
CA ARG A 167 -83.61 22.54 8.68
C ARG A 167 -84.87 21.71 8.44
N TYR A 168 -84.72 20.45 8.05
CA TYR A 168 -85.85 19.55 7.82
C TYR A 168 -86.73 19.39 9.06
N ASN A 169 -86.12 19.21 10.24
CA ASN A 169 -86.85 19.07 11.49
C ASN A 169 -87.63 20.35 11.86
N LEU A 170 -87.02 21.53 11.65
CA LEU A 170 -87.67 22.82 11.90
C LEU A 170 -88.85 23.06 10.94
N ASP A 171 -88.68 22.75 9.66
CA ASP A 171 -89.73 22.89 8.65
C ASP A 171 -90.93 21.98 8.99
N ARG A 172 -90.66 20.74 9.42
CA ARG A 172 -91.69 19.81 9.88
C ARG A 172 -92.44 20.33 11.10
N GLN A 173 -91.73 20.85 12.11
CA GLN A 173 -92.35 21.43 13.31
C GLN A 173 -93.22 22.64 12.96
N LEU A 174 -92.79 23.49 12.03
CA LEU A 174 -93.58 24.63 11.57
C LEU A 174 -94.87 24.17 10.88
N GLN A 175 -94.80 23.14 10.02
CA GLN A 175 -95.97 22.55 9.39
C GLN A 175 -96.95 21.97 10.40
N GLU A 176 -96.44 21.19 11.36
CA GLU A 176 -97.25 20.62 12.45
C GLU A 176 -97.94 21.73 13.27
N GLN A 177 -97.22 22.81 13.64
CA GLN A 177 -97.81 23.96 14.34
C GLN A 177 -98.84 24.74 13.49
N GLN A 178 -98.63 24.84 12.18
CA GLN A 178 -99.59 25.47 11.28
C GLN A 178 -100.86 24.63 11.14
N GLN A 179 -100.73 23.31 11.04
CA GLN A 179 -101.87 22.38 11.04
C GLN A 179 -102.67 22.50 12.34
N VAL A 180 -102.02 22.43 13.50
CA VAL A 180 -102.69 22.62 14.80
C VAL A 180 -103.38 23.98 14.90
N ARG A 181 -102.75 25.07 14.45
CA ARG A 181 -103.38 26.41 14.44
C ARG A 181 -104.56 26.49 13.48
N ALA A 182 -104.50 25.83 12.32
CA ALA A 182 -105.61 25.76 11.39
C ALA A 182 -106.77 24.98 12.00
N GLU A 183 -106.51 23.82 12.58
CA GLU A 183 -107.50 23.00 13.31
C GLU A 183 -108.17 23.80 14.45
N GLN A 184 -107.40 24.55 15.25
CA GLN A 184 -107.94 25.43 16.28
C GLN A 184 -108.84 26.54 15.72
N LYS A 185 -108.48 27.16 14.59
CA LYS A 185 -109.31 28.17 13.92
C LYS A 185 -110.59 27.59 13.33
N TYR A 186 -110.54 26.38 12.79
CA TYR A 186 -111.73 25.68 12.31
C TYR A 186 -112.64 25.26 13.48
N ALA A 187 -112.08 24.75 14.58
CA ALA A 187 -112.83 24.40 15.79
C ALA A 187 -113.47 25.63 16.47
N GLY A 188 -112.81 26.79 16.48
CA GLY A 188 -113.34 28.04 17.02
C GLY A 188 -114.40 28.74 16.15
N LYS A 189 -114.64 28.26 14.92
CA LYS A 189 -115.70 28.76 14.02
C LYS A 189 -117.00 27.95 14.09
N ILE A 190 -117.02 26.86 14.87
CA ILE A 190 -118.16 25.93 15.00
C ILE A 190 -119.01 26.24 16.26
N ILE A 191 -118.81 27.40 16.89
CA ILE A 191 -119.67 27.95 17.95
C ILE A 191 -120.12 29.34 17.52
#